data_AF-A0A2T2VCW9-F1
#
_entry.id   AF-A0A2T2VCW9-F1
#
_cell.length_a   1.000
_cell.length_b   1.000
_cell.length_c   1.000
_cell.angle_alpha   90.00
_cell.angle_beta   90.00
_cell.angle_gamma   90.00
#
_symmetry.space_group_name_H-M   'P 1'
#
loop_
_entity.id
_entity.type
_entity.pdbx_description
1 polymer ?
#
loop_
_entity_poly.entity_id
_entity_poly.type
_entity_poly.pdbx_seq_one_letter_code
_entity_poly.pdbx_strand_id
1 'polypeptide(L)'
;MDQLVSPTIQEASWGEIHIEGFNRPFRDAKVYPGGACEWDWRETGTHHAPGIQPGDVRGLLEYNPSVMILSKGFWQRLQVKHETQQLIVDRGIDLHILETSKAVERYNQFTGEQLVAGLFHSTC
;
A
#
# COMPACT_ATOMS: atom_id res chain seq x y z
N MET A 1 -0.74 7.74 -25.19
CA MET A 1 -1.18 7.92 -23.79
C MET A 1 -0.59 6.75 -23.06
N ASP A 2 0.47 6.97 -22.30
CA ASP A 2 1.10 5.89 -21.54
C ASP A 2 0.08 5.36 -20.54
N GLN A 3 -0.20 4.08 -20.65
CA GLN A 3 -1.12 3.40 -19.75
C GLN A 3 -0.49 3.43 -18.36
N LEU A 4 -1.18 3.99 -17.37
CA LEU A 4 -0.73 3.98 -15.98
C LEU A 4 -0.73 2.53 -15.49
N VAL A 5 0.45 1.95 -15.35
CA VAL A 5 0.65 0.59 -14.81
C VAL A 5 1.11 0.68 -13.36
N SER A 6 0.54 -0.15 -12.50
CA SER A 6 1.02 -0.32 -11.13
C SER A 6 2.33 -1.14 -11.16
N PRO A 7 3.43 -0.65 -10.57
CA PRO A 7 4.72 -1.35 -10.62
C PRO A 7 4.69 -2.61 -9.77
N THR A 8 5.43 -3.64 -10.19
CA THR A 8 5.55 -4.91 -9.45
C THR A 8 6.38 -4.72 -8.18
N ILE A 9 5.95 -5.29 -7.06
CA ILE A 9 6.81 -5.40 -5.87
C ILE A 9 7.66 -6.66 -6.03
N GLN A 10 8.97 -6.49 -6.19
CA GLN A 10 9.89 -7.58 -6.49
C GLN A 10 10.19 -8.44 -5.25
N GLU A 11 10.36 -7.78 -4.10
CA GLU A 11 10.68 -8.44 -2.83
C GLU A 11 10.25 -7.57 -1.66
N ALA A 12 9.85 -8.21 -0.56
CA ALA A 12 9.70 -7.56 0.73
C ALA A 12 10.38 -8.39 1.82
N SER A 13 11.23 -7.75 2.62
CA SER A 13 11.95 -8.34 3.74
C SER A 13 11.93 -7.37 4.92
N TRP A 14 12.49 -7.75 6.07
CA TRP A 14 12.42 -6.94 7.28
C TRP A 14 13.13 -5.59 7.09
N GLY A 15 12.36 -4.51 7.02
CA GLY A 15 12.87 -3.15 6.85
C GLY A 15 13.09 -2.72 5.39
N GLU A 16 12.79 -3.56 4.40
CA GLU A 16 13.06 -3.27 2.98
C GLU A 16 11.94 -3.76 2.05
N ILE A 17 11.55 -2.89 1.11
CA ILE A 17 10.60 -3.18 0.04
C ILE A 17 11.22 -2.78 -1.30
N HIS A 18 11.45 -3.77 -2.16
CA HIS A 18 12.01 -3.59 -3.50
C HIS A 18 10.90 -3.51 -4.53
N ILE A 19 10.90 -2.45 -5.33
CA ILE A 19 9.85 -2.17 -6.32
C ILE A 19 10.51 -1.98 -7.68
N GLU A 20 9.92 -2.61 -8.70
CA GLU A 20 10.38 -2.50 -10.08
C GLU A 20 10.46 -1.03 -10.53
N GLY A 21 11.56 -0.68 -11.19
CA GLY A 21 11.83 0.70 -11.64
C GLY A 21 12.49 1.61 -10.60
N PHE A 22 12.72 1.13 -9.36
CA PHE A 22 13.40 1.88 -8.31
C PHE A 22 14.73 1.23 -7.93
N ASN A 23 15.81 2.03 -7.90
CA ASN A 23 17.17 1.52 -7.65
C ASN A 23 17.49 1.31 -6.16
N ARG A 24 16.62 1.77 -5.25
CA ARG A 24 16.81 1.63 -3.79
C ARG A 24 15.53 1.09 -3.18
N PRO A 25 15.63 0.23 -2.14
CA PRO A 25 14.46 -0.19 -1.40
C PRO A 25 13.87 0.98 -0.62
N PHE A 26 12.57 0.90 -0.39
CA PHE A 26 11.85 1.73 0.58
C PHE A 26 11.84 1.02 1.93
N ARG A 27 11.81 1.77 3.03
CA ARG A 27 11.55 1.13 4.32
C ARG A 27 10.08 0.76 4.40
N ASP A 28 9.20 1.73 4.27
CA ASP A 28 7.78 1.52 4.06
C ASP A 28 7.37 2.20 2.75
N ALA A 29 6.43 1.62 2.01
CA ALA A 29 6.12 2.08 0.67
C ALA A 29 4.64 2.42 0.48
N LYS A 30 4.39 3.54 -0.20
CA LYS A 30 3.15 3.82 -0.91
C LYS A 30 3.36 3.40 -2.36
N VAL A 31 2.51 2.53 -2.89
CA VAL A 31 2.60 2.03 -4.27
C VAL A 31 1.30 2.36 -5.00
N TYR A 32 1.38 2.83 -6.25
CA TYR A 32 0.23 3.33 -7.00
C TYR A 32 0.46 3.19 -8.51
N PRO A 33 -0.60 3.32 -9.34
CA PRO A 33 -0.44 3.37 -10.79
C PRO A 33 0.56 4.46 -11.20
N GLY A 34 1.62 4.05 -11.89
CA GLY A 34 2.69 4.92 -12.36
C GLY A 34 3.89 5.08 -11.41
N GLY A 35 3.89 4.50 -10.21
CA GLY A 35 5.09 4.54 -9.36
C GLY A 35 4.91 4.15 -7.90
N ALA A 36 5.88 4.58 -7.10
CA ALA A 36 5.93 4.36 -5.67
C ALA A 36 6.70 5.51 -4.99
N CYS A 37 6.44 5.69 -3.70
CA CYS A 37 7.20 6.59 -2.85
C CYS A 37 7.27 6.07 -1.40
N GLU A 38 8.13 6.70 -0.58
CA GLU A 38 8.24 6.36 0.84
C GLU A 38 6.93 6.64 1.57
N TRP A 39 6.58 5.76 2.51
CA TRP A 39 5.51 5.98 3.46
C TRP A 39 6.04 6.45 4.81
N ASP A 40 6.13 7.77 4.98
CA ASP A 40 6.48 8.36 6.27
C ASP A 40 5.24 8.53 7.16
N TRP A 41 5.16 7.72 8.22
CA TRP A 41 4.07 7.74 9.19
C TRP A 41 3.91 9.09 9.91
N ARG A 42 4.96 9.91 9.95
CA ARG A 42 4.94 11.24 10.61
C ARG A 42 4.05 12.23 9.87
N GLU A 43 3.81 12.04 8.57
CA GLU A 43 2.96 12.90 7.76
C GLU A 43 1.50 12.91 8.25
N THR A 44 1.05 11.80 8.81
CA THR A 44 -0.36 11.54 9.11
C THR A 44 -0.62 11.18 10.57
N GLY A 45 0.45 10.97 11.35
CA GLY A 45 0.36 10.51 12.74
C GLY A 45 0.07 9.02 12.86
N THR A 46 0.47 8.23 11.85
CA THR A 46 0.34 6.78 11.89
C THR A 46 1.24 6.18 12.95
N HIS A 47 0.67 5.26 13.71
CA HIS A 47 1.33 4.42 14.70
C HIS A 47 0.62 3.07 14.69
N HIS A 48 1.20 2.05 15.33
CA HIS A 48 0.59 0.71 15.42
C HIS A 48 -0.89 0.77 15.87
N ALA A 49 -1.21 1.66 16.82
CA ALA A 49 -2.55 2.07 17.17
C ALA A 49 -2.60 3.61 17.22
N PRO A 50 -3.58 4.28 16.59
CA PRO A 50 -4.81 3.72 16.02
C PRO A 50 -4.67 3.10 14.61
N GLY A 51 -3.46 3.04 14.05
CA GLY A 51 -3.20 2.38 12.78
C GLY A 51 -3.07 3.32 11.59
N ILE A 52 -3.23 2.77 10.39
CA ILE A 52 -3.23 3.51 9.11
C ILE A 52 -4.34 4.56 9.12
N GLN A 53 -3.98 5.81 8.84
CA GLN A 53 -4.86 6.97 8.86
C GLN A 53 -5.50 7.24 7.49
N PRO A 54 -6.65 7.95 7.45
CA PRO A 54 -7.25 8.38 6.19
C PRO A 54 -6.29 9.23 5.36
N GLY A 55 -5.40 10.00 6.00
CA GLY A 55 -4.37 10.79 5.34
C GLY A 55 -3.37 9.97 4.54
N ASP A 56 -3.07 8.73 4.95
CA ASP A 56 -2.09 7.88 4.26
C ASP A 56 -2.58 7.46 2.88
N VAL A 57 -3.89 7.26 2.75
CA VAL A 57 -4.51 6.74 1.53
C VAL A 57 -5.05 7.83 0.62
N ARG A 58 -5.25 9.08 1.10
CA ARG A 58 -5.84 10.16 0.29
C ARG A 58 -5.12 10.37 -1.05
N GLY A 59 -3.79 10.44 -1.04
CA GLY A 59 -3.02 10.58 -2.27
C GLY A 59 -3.15 9.39 -3.22
N LEU A 60 -3.34 8.18 -2.68
CA LEU A 60 -3.54 6.95 -3.48
C LEU A 60 -4.91 6.94 -4.17
N LEU A 61 -5.91 7.56 -3.57
CA LEU A 61 -7.28 7.62 -4.11
C LEU A 61 -7.37 8.49 -5.37
N GLU A 62 -6.46 9.47 -5.55
CA GLU A 62 -6.41 10.32 -6.74
C GLU A 62 -6.05 9.53 -8.01
N TYR A 63 -5.43 8.35 -7.87
CA TYR A 63 -5.14 7.45 -8.98
C TYR A 63 -6.34 6.57 -9.38
N ASN A 64 -7.48 6.71 -8.69
CA ASN A 64 -8.71 5.96 -8.89
C ASN A 64 -8.49 4.43 -9.07
N PRO A 65 -7.76 3.76 -8.13
CA PRO A 65 -7.48 2.34 -8.24
C PRO A 65 -8.76 1.51 -8.06
N SER A 66 -8.87 0.37 -8.76
CA SER A 66 -9.97 -0.57 -8.54
C SER A 66 -9.74 -1.44 -7.30
N VAL A 67 -8.48 -1.63 -6.90
CA VAL A 67 -8.07 -2.45 -5.77
C VAL A 67 -7.11 -1.66 -4.86
N MET A 68 -7.31 -1.76 -3.55
CA MET A 68 -6.39 -1.23 -2.55
C MET A 68 -5.90 -2.31 -1.59
N ILE A 69 -4.58 -2.40 -1.43
CA ILE A 69 -3.93 -3.36 -0.52
C ILE A 69 -3.31 -2.59 0.65
N LEU A 70 -3.68 -2.93 1.88
CA LEU A 70 -3.07 -2.39 3.10
C LEU A 70 -2.37 -3.50 3.87
N SER A 71 -1.06 -3.36 4.05
CA SER A 71 -0.28 -4.30 4.85
C SER A 71 -0.20 -3.87 6.31
N LYS A 72 -0.25 -4.85 7.21
CA LYS A 72 -0.20 -4.64 8.67
C LYS A 72 1.18 -4.89 9.29
N GLY A 73 2.23 -5.04 8.47
CA GLY A 73 3.50 -5.60 8.89
C GLY A 73 3.52 -7.13 8.87
N PHE A 74 4.73 -7.69 8.94
CA PHE A 74 4.98 -9.14 9.01
C PHE A 74 4.34 -9.80 10.23
N TRP A 75 4.18 -9.04 11.32
CA TRP A 75 3.58 -9.52 12.57
C TRP A 75 2.19 -8.96 12.84
N GLN A 76 1.61 -8.25 11.85
CA GLN A 76 0.25 -7.73 11.87
C GLN A 76 -0.06 -6.82 13.08
N ARG A 77 0.94 -6.10 13.59
CA ARG A 77 0.79 -5.21 14.75
C ARG A 77 0.25 -3.85 14.35
N LEU A 78 0.44 -3.43 13.11
CA LEU A 78 -0.18 -2.22 12.58
C LEU A 78 -1.69 -2.42 12.39
N GLN A 79 -2.49 -1.58 13.05
CA GLN A 79 -3.93 -1.55 12.86
C GLN A 79 -4.32 -0.74 11.62
N VAL A 80 -5.59 -0.81 11.23
CA VAL A 80 -6.16 0.06 10.19
C VAL A 80 -7.37 0.75 10.79
N LYS A 81 -7.34 2.07 10.82
CA LYS A 81 -8.43 2.87 11.40
C LYS A 81 -9.73 2.61 10.63
N HIS A 82 -10.86 2.53 11.33
CA HIS A 82 -12.16 2.26 10.71
C HIS A 82 -12.50 3.30 9.63
N GLU A 83 -12.24 4.58 9.91
CA GLU A 83 -12.49 5.67 8.96
C GLU A 83 -11.65 5.54 7.68
N THR A 84 -10.45 4.95 7.76
CA THR A 84 -9.62 4.66 6.58
C THR A 84 -10.27 3.59 5.71
N GLN A 85 -10.78 2.52 6.33
CA GLN A 85 -11.46 1.44 5.61
C GLN A 85 -12.73 1.95 4.94
N GLN A 86 -13.55 2.70 5.69
CA GLN A 86 -14.79 3.29 5.17
C GLN A 86 -14.52 4.25 3.99
N LEU A 87 -13.48 5.08 4.08
CA LEU A 87 -13.11 6.02 3.02
C LEU A 87 -12.80 5.31 1.67
N ILE A 88 -12.25 4.11 1.74
CA ILE A 88 -11.88 3.28 0.58
C ILE A 88 -13.13 2.56 0.05
N VAL A 89 -13.88 1.90 0.94
CA VAL A 89 -15.10 1.14 0.57
C VAL A 89 -16.19 2.05 0.01
N ASP A 90 -16.37 3.26 0.54
CA ASP A 90 -17.36 4.23 0.04
C ASP A 90 -17.08 4.68 -1.40
N ARG A 91 -15.84 4.51 -1.88
CA ARG A 91 -15.47 4.77 -3.28
C ARG A 91 -15.66 3.54 -4.19
N GLY A 92 -16.15 2.42 -3.67
CA GLY A 92 -16.32 1.18 -4.42
C GLY A 92 -15.00 0.46 -4.74
N ILE A 93 -13.93 0.76 -4.01
CA ILE A 93 -12.61 0.14 -4.18
C ILE A 93 -12.58 -1.19 -3.42
N ASP A 94 -12.09 -2.25 -4.06
CA ASP A 94 -11.91 -3.56 -3.41
C ASP A 94 -10.73 -3.52 -2.44
N LEU A 95 -11.00 -3.58 -1.14
CA LEU A 95 -10.03 -3.39 -0.07
C LEU A 95 -9.56 -4.74 0.50
N HIS A 96 -8.24 -4.97 0.48
CA HIS A 96 -7.60 -6.12 1.14
C HIS A 96 -6.69 -5.63 2.26
N ILE A 97 -6.86 -6.19 3.47
CA ILE A 97 -6.02 -5.89 4.64
C ILE A 97 -5.31 -7.17 5.08
N LEU A 98 -3.99 -7.21 4.96
CA LEU A 98 -3.23 -8.45 5.03
C LEU A 98 -1.92 -8.29 5.83
N GLU A 99 -1.31 -9.41 6.19
CA GLU A 99 0.10 -9.49 6.57
C GLU A 99 0.99 -9.15 5.36
N THR A 100 2.18 -8.60 5.57
CA THR A 100 3.03 -8.04 4.49
C THR A 100 3.38 -9.00 3.36
N SER A 101 3.82 -10.22 3.61
CA SER A 101 4.11 -11.19 2.55
C SER A 101 2.86 -11.48 1.71
N LYS A 102 1.72 -11.74 2.38
CA LYS A 102 0.44 -11.97 1.70
C LYS A 102 -0.06 -10.74 0.95
N ALA A 103 0.19 -9.54 1.49
CA ALA A 103 -0.16 -8.29 0.84
C ALA A 103 0.60 -8.12 -0.48
N VAL A 104 1.91 -8.42 -0.49
CA VAL A 104 2.75 -8.36 -1.69
C VAL A 104 2.29 -9.38 -2.74
N GLU A 105 2.07 -10.64 -2.34
CA GLU A 105 1.53 -11.67 -3.23
C GLU A 105 0.18 -11.24 -3.83
N ARG A 106 -0.73 -10.74 -2.98
CA ARG A 106 -2.06 -10.31 -3.42
C ARG A 106 -2.01 -9.09 -4.33
N TYR A 107 -1.14 -8.14 -4.05
CA TYR A 107 -0.93 -6.96 -4.89
C TYR A 107 -0.43 -7.37 -6.28
N ASN A 108 0.60 -8.21 -6.37
CA ASN A 108 1.18 -8.66 -7.63
C ASN A 108 0.23 -9.54 -8.47
N GLN A 109 -0.77 -10.18 -7.86
CA GLN A 109 -1.83 -10.88 -8.62
C GLN A 109 -2.68 -9.94 -9.47
N PHE A 110 -2.77 -8.66 -9.11
CA PHE A 110 -3.57 -7.67 -9.83
C PHE A 110 -2.72 -6.77 -10.74
N THR A 111 -1.40 -6.71 -10.54
CA THR A 111 -0.50 -5.90 -11.37
C THR A 111 -0.53 -6.36 -12.82
N GLY A 112 -0.68 -5.43 -13.76
CA GLY A 112 -0.79 -5.72 -15.19
C GLY A 112 -2.22 -5.96 -15.69
N GLU A 113 -3.17 -6.28 -14.80
CA GLU A 113 -4.58 -6.46 -15.13
C GLU A 113 -5.45 -5.29 -14.66
N GLN A 114 -5.10 -4.71 -13.51
CA GLN A 114 -5.91 -3.70 -12.83
C GLN A 114 -5.05 -2.53 -12.32
N LEU A 115 -5.71 -1.41 -12.03
CA LEU A 115 -5.09 -0.30 -11.31
C LEU A 115 -5.11 -0.60 -9.82
N VAL A 116 -3.93 -0.88 -9.27
CA VAL A 116 -3.74 -1.28 -7.87
C VAL A 116 -2.95 -0.21 -7.15
N ALA A 117 -3.39 0.15 -5.96
CA ALA A 117 -2.62 0.97 -5.04
C ALA A 117 -2.48 0.27 -3.68
N GLY A 118 -1.52 0.68 -2.87
CA GLY A 118 -1.37 0.11 -1.55
C GLY A 118 -0.34 0.79 -0.65
N LEU A 119 -0.42 0.40 0.62
CA LEU A 119 0.51 0.78 1.68
C LEU A 119 1.15 -0.49 2.23
N PHE A 120 2.47 -0.52 2.27
CA PHE A 120 3.24 -1.68 2.68
C PHE A 120 4.19 -1.29 3.82
N HIS A 121 3.95 -1.88 4.98
CA HIS A 121 4.81 -1.80 6.14
C HIS A 121 5.76 -3.01 6.18
N SER A 122 7.08 -2.78 6.28
CA SER A 122 8.09 -3.85 6.20
C SER A 122 8.56 -4.38 7.56
N THR A 123 7.96 -3.93 8.66
CA THR A 123 8.32 -4.45 10.00
C THR A 123 7.10 -5.06 10.72
N CYS A 124 6.79 -4.64 11.95
CA CYS A 124 5.83 -5.33 12.80
C CYS A 124 4.37 -4.84 12.70
#